data_AF-A0A2V9DU08-F1
#
_entry.id   AF-A0A2V9DU08-F1
#
_cell.length_a   1.000
_cell.length_b   1.000
_cell.length_c   1.000
_cell.angle_alpha   90.00
_cell.angle_beta   90.00
_cell.angle_gamma   90.00
#
_symmetry.space_group_name_H-M   'P 1'
#
loop_
_entity.id
_entity.type
_entity.pdbx_description
1 polymer ?
#
loop_
_entity_poly.entity_id
_entity_poly.type
_entity_poly.pdbx_seq_one_letter_code
_entity_poly.pdbx_strand_id
1 'polypeptide(L)'
;MSTVDNQQDALELLQGTLEVLILRSLQAAPNHAYGISQFLERQSECEFLVDNGSLYPALQRLLQRRWIASQWKKSPNGRRAKYYRLTALGRTQLVAAKSRWLRFVEAMGRILAPQR
;
A
#
# COMPACT_ATOMS: atom_id res chain seq x y z
N MET A 1 20.63 3.55 -17.50
CA MET A 1 19.46 3.01 -16.79
C MET A 1 18.42 4.10 -16.66
N SER A 2 17.25 3.91 -17.27
CA SER A 2 16.15 4.86 -17.23
C SER A 2 15.44 4.76 -15.88
N THR A 3 14.95 5.87 -15.33
CA THR A 3 14.19 5.95 -14.07
C THR A 3 12.99 4.98 -14.00
N VAL A 4 12.50 4.53 -15.16
CA VAL A 4 11.42 3.54 -15.32
C VAL A 4 11.85 2.13 -14.87
N ASP A 5 13.11 1.74 -15.08
CA ASP A 5 13.64 0.41 -14.77
C ASP A 5 13.67 0.19 -13.24
N ASN A 6 14.14 1.21 -12.51
CA ASN A 6 14.18 1.23 -11.04
C ASN A 6 12.78 1.12 -10.39
N GLN A 7 11.74 1.59 -11.09
CA GLN A 7 10.36 1.57 -10.58
C GLN A 7 9.71 0.20 -10.75
N GLN A 8 10.03 -0.51 -11.82
CA GLN A 8 9.60 -1.88 -12.04
C GLN A 8 10.19 -2.81 -10.97
N ASP A 9 11.50 -2.69 -10.71
CA ASP A 9 12.23 -3.47 -9.70
C ASP A 9 11.66 -3.26 -8.28
N ALA A 10 11.38 -2.00 -7.92
CA ALA A 10 10.75 -1.66 -6.65
C ALA A 10 9.35 -2.27 -6.50
N LEU A 11 8.57 -2.35 -7.59
CA LEU A 11 7.22 -2.94 -7.57
C LEU A 11 7.26 -4.47 -7.42
N GLU A 12 8.25 -5.15 -7.98
CA GLU A 12 8.46 -6.59 -7.77
C GLU A 12 8.79 -6.90 -6.30
N LEU A 13 9.66 -6.10 -5.68
CA LEU A 13 9.94 -6.16 -4.23
C LEU A 13 8.72 -5.84 -3.36
N LEU A 14 7.78 -5.02 -3.87
CA LEU A 14 6.54 -4.66 -3.19
C LEU A 14 5.42 -5.69 -3.38
N GLN A 15 5.58 -6.72 -4.22
CA GLN A 15 4.53 -7.69 -4.47
C GLN A 15 4.22 -8.48 -3.18
N GLY A 16 3.06 -8.19 -2.58
CA GLY A 16 2.66 -8.68 -1.25
C GLY A 16 2.80 -7.66 -0.12
N THR A 17 3.74 -6.72 -0.23
CA THR A 17 3.95 -5.60 0.72
C THR A 17 3.05 -4.41 0.40
N LEU A 18 2.70 -4.20 -0.88
CA LEU A 18 1.80 -3.14 -1.34
C LEU A 18 0.44 -3.17 -0.61
N GLU A 19 -0.08 -4.37 -0.31
CA GLU A 19 -1.32 -4.51 0.44
C GLU A 19 -1.22 -3.92 1.85
N VAL A 20 -0.09 -4.13 2.54
CA VAL A 20 0.18 -3.55 3.87
C VAL A 20 0.26 -2.03 3.79
N LEU A 21 0.90 -1.50 2.74
CA LEU A 21 1.00 -0.07 2.48
C LEU A 21 -0.38 0.56 2.20
N ILE A 22 -1.23 -0.11 1.42
CA ILE A 22 -2.62 0.30 1.18
C ILE A 22 -3.41 0.30 2.49
N LEU A 23 -3.33 -0.77 3.30
CA LEU A 23 -3.98 -0.80 4.62
C LEU A 23 -3.50 0.36 5.50
N ARG A 24 -2.20 0.66 5.51
CA ARG A 24 -1.61 1.77 6.26
C ARG A 24 -2.15 3.13 5.81
N SER A 25 -2.34 3.34 4.50
CA SER A 25 -2.93 4.57 3.96
C SER A 25 -4.37 4.82 4.41
N LEU A 26 -5.10 3.75 4.72
CA LEU A 26 -6.51 3.77 5.15
C LEU A 26 -6.66 3.78 6.68
N GLN A 27 -5.56 3.80 7.43
CA GLN A 27 -5.58 3.70 8.90
C GLN A 27 -6.27 4.89 9.55
N ALA A 28 -6.01 6.11 9.04
CA ALA A 28 -6.53 7.35 9.57
C ALA A 28 -7.99 7.59 9.15
N ALA A 29 -8.30 7.42 7.86
CA ALA A 29 -9.63 7.69 7.33
C ALA A 29 -9.89 6.92 6.02
N PRO A 30 -11.17 6.74 5.62
CA PRO A 30 -11.51 6.23 4.30
C PRO A 30 -10.93 7.10 3.18
N ASN A 31 -10.47 6.49 2.09
CA ASN A 31 -9.86 7.21 0.96
C ASN A 31 -10.19 6.54 -0.39
N HIS A 32 -10.11 7.27 -1.50
CA HIS A 32 -10.27 6.73 -2.86
C HIS A 32 -8.91 6.31 -3.44
N ALA A 33 -8.91 5.52 -4.52
CA ALA A 33 -7.68 4.97 -5.14
C ALA A 33 -6.60 6.03 -5.39
N TYR A 34 -6.95 7.17 -6.00
CA TYR A 34 -6.00 8.26 -6.25
C TYR A 34 -5.37 8.86 -4.97
N GLY A 35 -6.11 8.90 -3.86
CA GLY A 35 -5.61 9.43 -2.60
C GLY A 35 -4.71 8.43 -1.89
N ILE A 36 -4.90 7.13 -2.15
CA ILE A 36 -4.03 6.05 -1.69
C ILE A 36 -2.69 6.16 -2.42
N SER A 37 -2.67 6.25 -3.75
CA SER A 37 -1.42 6.39 -4.51
C SER A 37 -0.65 7.66 -4.12
N GLN A 38 -1.34 8.80 -4.00
CA GLN A 38 -0.76 10.07 -3.51
C GLN A 38 -0.23 10.00 -2.07
N PHE A 39 -0.82 9.16 -1.21
CA PHE A 39 -0.27 8.92 0.11
C PHE A 39 1.03 8.11 0.02
N LEU A 40 1.06 7.05 -0.79
CA LEU A 40 2.23 6.19 -0.94
C LEU A 40 3.40 6.94 -1.55
N GLU A 41 3.17 7.69 -2.63
CA GLU A 41 4.17 8.54 -3.28
C GLU A 41 4.79 9.53 -2.28
N ARG A 42 3.96 10.31 -1.56
CA ARG A 42 4.47 11.32 -0.62
C ARG A 42 5.19 10.72 0.59
N GLN A 43 4.70 9.59 1.11
CA GLN A 43 5.31 8.96 2.30
C GLN A 43 6.58 8.16 1.97
N SER A 44 6.79 7.85 0.69
CA SER A 44 7.99 7.17 0.21
C SER A 44 9.00 8.13 -0.43
N GLU A 45 8.80 9.45 -0.32
CA GLU A 45 9.67 10.44 -0.97
C GLU A 45 9.83 10.19 -2.48
N CYS A 46 8.71 9.85 -3.13
CA CYS A 46 8.62 9.52 -4.56
C CYS A 46 9.31 8.21 -5.00
N GLU A 47 9.82 7.39 -4.06
CA GLU A 47 10.41 6.08 -4.37
C GLU A 47 9.34 5.06 -4.80
N PHE A 48 8.11 5.17 -4.29
CA PHE A 48 7.01 4.27 -4.64
C PHE A 48 5.95 4.99 -5.48
N LEU A 49 6.11 4.92 -6.80
CA LEU A 49 5.07 5.30 -7.76
C LEU A 49 4.18 4.10 -8.07
N VAL A 50 3.03 4.05 -7.40
CA VAL A 50 2.07 2.96 -7.59
C VAL A 50 1.08 3.34 -8.69
N ASP A 51 1.17 2.65 -9.81
CA ASP A 51 0.27 2.82 -10.94
C ASP A 51 -1.10 2.15 -10.73
N ASN A 52 -2.02 2.39 -11.66
CA ASN A 52 -3.34 1.76 -11.64
C ASN A 52 -3.26 0.24 -11.86
N GLY A 53 -2.29 -0.23 -12.65
CA GLY A 53 -2.07 -1.65 -12.95
C GLY A 53 -1.76 -2.47 -11.71
N SER A 54 -1.07 -1.88 -10.73
CA SER A 54 -0.70 -2.51 -9.46
C SER A 54 -1.73 -2.27 -8.37
N LEU A 55 -2.26 -1.04 -8.30
CA LEU A 55 -3.16 -0.62 -7.22
C LEU A 55 -4.51 -1.35 -7.25
N TYR A 56 -5.16 -1.43 -8.41
CA TYR A 56 -6.52 -1.98 -8.48
C TYR A 56 -6.58 -3.48 -8.19
N PRO A 57 -5.67 -4.33 -8.73
CA PRO A 57 -5.60 -5.72 -8.33
C PRO A 57 -5.36 -5.92 -6.83
N ALA A 58 -4.49 -5.10 -6.21
CA ALA A 58 -4.26 -5.15 -4.77
C ALA A 58 -5.52 -4.77 -3.97
N LEU A 59 -6.21 -3.69 -4.35
CA LEU A 59 -7.50 -3.31 -3.75
C LEU A 59 -8.55 -4.42 -3.88
N GLN A 60 -8.58 -5.10 -5.03
CA GLN A 60 -9.50 -6.22 -5.26
C GLN A 60 -9.22 -7.40 -4.32
N ARG A 61 -7.94 -7.78 -4.15
CA ARG A 61 -7.55 -8.83 -3.20
C ARG A 61 -7.89 -8.46 -1.76
N LEU A 62 -7.67 -7.21 -1.36
CA LEU A 62 -8.02 -6.71 -0.03
C LEU A 62 -9.55 -6.71 0.22
N LEU A 63 -10.36 -6.42 -0.80
CA LEU A 63 -11.81 -6.53 -0.74
C LEU A 63 -12.27 -7.99 -0.62
N GLN A 64 -11.70 -8.89 -1.42
CA GLN A 64 -12.00 -10.33 -1.37
C GLN A 64 -11.69 -10.93 0.00
N ARG A 65 -10.57 -10.51 0.62
CA ARG A 65 -10.17 -10.88 1.98
C ARG A 65 -10.98 -10.19 3.08
N ARG A 66 -11.87 -9.25 2.73
CA ARG A 66 -12.65 -8.42 3.66
C ARG A 66 -11.81 -7.57 4.61
N TRP A 67 -10.57 -7.27 4.24
CA TRP A 67 -9.69 -6.40 5.02
C TRP A 67 -10.05 -4.93 4.82
N ILE A 68 -10.62 -4.61 3.66
CA ILE A 68 -11.23 -3.32 3.38
C ILE A 68 -12.69 -3.50 2.97
N ALA A 69 -13.47 -2.44 3.14
CA ALA A 69 -14.81 -2.30 2.58
C ALA A 69 -14.83 -1.09 1.65
N SER A 70 -15.72 -1.11 0.65
CA SER A 70 -15.85 -0.01 -0.30
C SER A 70 -17.25 0.59 -0.31
N GLN A 71 -17.33 1.89 -0.57
CA GLN A 71 -18.57 2.64 -0.70
C GLN A 71 -18.43 3.69 -1.80
N TRP A 72 -19.46 3.89 -2.60
CA TRP A 72 -19.51 5.01 -3.54
C TRP A 72 -19.84 6.29 -2.79
N LYS A 73 -19.05 7.33 -2.99
CA LYS A 73 -19.31 8.68 -2.46
C LYS A 73 -19.10 9.72 -3.55
N LYS A 74 -19.75 10.87 -3.41
CA LYS A 74 -19.38 12.06 -4.19
C LYS A 74 -18.03 12.56 -3.66
N SER A 75 -17.05 12.73 -4.54
CA SER A 75 -15.80 13.41 -4.23
C SER A 75 -16.01 14.92 -4.16
N PRO A 76 -15.06 15.69 -3.58
CA PRO A 76 -15.18 17.15 -3.46
C PRO A 76 -15.43 17.88 -4.79
N ASN A 77 -14.97 17.32 -5.91
CA ASN A 77 -15.20 17.82 -7.27
C ASN A 77 -16.51 17.34 -7.91
N GLY A 78 -17.45 16.80 -7.13
CA GLY A 78 -18.79 16.39 -7.59
C GLY A 78 -18.86 15.06 -8.34
N ARG A 79 -17.73 14.43 -8.65
CA ARG A 79 -17.68 13.11 -9.33
C ARG A 79 -17.99 11.98 -8.35
N ARG A 80 -18.50 10.85 -8.84
CA ARG A 80 -18.62 9.63 -8.00
C ARG A 80 -17.28 8.91 -7.98
N ALA A 81 -16.76 8.66 -6.78
CA ALA A 81 -15.57 7.86 -6.57
C ALA A 81 -15.84 6.72 -5.58
N LYS A 82 -15.14 5.60 -5.76
CA LYS A 82 -15.16 4.50 -4.82
C LYS A 82 -14.17 4.80 -3.70
N TYR A 83 -14.68 4.92 -2.49
CA TYR A 83 -13.89 5.09 -1.27
C TYR A 83 -13.75 3.75 -0.57
N TYR A 84 -12.55 3.48 -0.07
CA TYR A 84 -12.19 2.30 0.68
C TYR A 84 -11.98 2.67 2.14
N ARG A 85 -12.32 1.76 3.04
CA ARG A 85 -12.08 1.91 4.48
C ARG A 85 -11.56 0.60 5.06
N LEU A 86 -10.74 0.67 6.10
CA LEU A 86 -10.39 -0.51 6.89
C LEU A 86 -11.63 -1.11 7.56
N THR A 87 -11.68 -2.43 7.59
CA THR A 87 -12.57 -3.20 8.49
C THR A 87 -11.84 -3.48 9.80
N ALA A 88 -12.55 -4.02 10.81
CA ALA A 88 -11.91 -4.49 12.04
C ALA A 88 -10.86 -5.57 11.74
N LEU A 89 -11.18 -6.54 10.87
CA LEU A 89 -10.24 -7.55 10.41
C LEU A 89 -9.02 -6.93 9.73
N GLY A 90 -9.21 -5.95 8.85
CA GLY A 90 -8.10 -5.24 8.19
C GLY A 90 -7.17 -4.51 9.16
N ARG A 91 -7.70 -3.96 10.27
CA ARG A 91 -6.87 -3.34 11.31
C ARG A 91 -5.98 -4.37 12.01
N THR A 92 -6.54 -5.52 12.38
CA THR A 92 -5.76 -6.63 12.97
C THR A 92 -4.68 -7.11 12.01
N GLN A 93 -5.01 -7.25 10.74
CA GLN A 93 -4.07 -7.70 9.72
C GLN A 93 -2.97 -6.67 9.42
N LEU A 94 -3.29 -5.37 9.45
CA LEU A 94 -2.28 -4.32 9.36
C LEU A 94 -1.24 -4.43 10.49
N VAL A 95 -1.68 -4.64 11.74
CA VAL A 95 -0.77 -4.78 12.88
C VAL A 95 0.13 -6.02 12.71
N ALA A 96 -0.46 -7.15 12.37
CA ALA A 96 0.27 -8.41 12.18
C ALA A 96 1.27 -8.32 11.02
N ALA A 97 0.85 -7.80 9.88
CA ALA A 97 1.68 -7.67 8.69
C ALA A 97 2.81 -6.65 8.89
N LYS A 98 2.52 -5.49 9.51
CA LYS A 98 3.55 -4.50 9.88
C LYS A 98 4.63 -5.13 10.76
N SER A 99 4.22 -5.88 11.79
CA SER A 99 5.17 -6.52 12.72
C SER A 99 6.04 -7.55 12.01
N ARG A 100 5.46 -8.34 11.10
CA ARG A 100 6.20 -9.33 10.30
C ARG A 100 7.20 -8.65 9.37
N TRP A 101 6.79 -7.57 8.72
CA TRP A 101 7.63 -6.81 7.79
C TRP A 101 8.83 -6.18 8.49
N LEU A 102 8.62 -5.52 9.63
CA LEU A 102 9.72 -4.90 10.38
C LEU A 102 10.77 -5.92 10.81
N ARG A 103 10.35 -7.10 11.29
CA ARG A 103 11.28 -8.19 11.63
C ARG A 103 12.06 -8.69 10.41
N PHE A 104 11.40 -8.79 9.25
CA PHE A 104 12.04 -9.22 8.02
C PHE A 104 13.11 -8.22 7.55
N VAL A 105 12.78 -6.93 7.51
CA VAL A 105 13.72 -5.86 7.14
C VAL A 105 14.90 -5.81 8.12
N GLU A 106 14.66 -5.95 9.42
CA GLU A 106 15.72 -6.00 10.43
C GLU A 106 16.65 -7.20 10.22
N ALA A 107 16.10 -8.39 9.94
CA ALA A 107 16.88 -9.58 9.65
C ALA A 107 17.74 -9.42 8.38
N MET A 108 17.15 -8.88 7.30
CA MET A 108 17.90 -8.57 6.08
C MET A 108 18.99 -7.53 6.33
N GLY A 109 18.67 -6.46 7.07
CA GLY A 109 19.62 -5.41 7.42
C GLY A 109 20.85 -5.95 8.17
N ARG A 110 20.67 -6.94 9.05
CA ARG A 110 21.79 -7.63 9.70
C ARG A 110 22.68 -8.42 8.73
N ILE A 111 22.10 -9.04 7.72
CA ILE A 111 22.84 -9.84 6.72
C ILE A 111 23.61 -8.93 5.76
N LEU A 112 22.99 -7.81 5.36
CA LEU A 112 23.55 -6.87 4.40
C LEU A 112 24.48 -5.82 5.03
N ALA A 113 24.49 -5.72 6.36
CA ALA A 113 25.41 -4.82 7.06
C ALA A 113 26.87 -5.19 6.72
N PRO A 114 27.74 -4.20 6.46
CA PRO A 114 29.14 -4.48 6.19
C PRO A 114 29.75 -5.23 7.37
N GLN A 115 30.43 -6.33 7.06
CA GLN A 115 31.21 -7.08 8.05
C GLN A 115 32.36 -6.16 8.47
N ARG A 116 32.43 -5.86 9.78
CA ARG A 116 33.54 -5.11 10.36
C ARG A 116 34.85 -5.87 10.24
#